data_AF-A0A660W0N4-F1
#
_entry.id   AF-A0A660W0N4-F1
#
_cell.length_a   1.000
_cell.length_b   1.000
_cell.length_c   1.000
_cell.angle_alpha   90.00
_cell.angle_beta   90.00
_cell.angle_gamma   90.00
#
_symmetry.space_group_name_H-M   'P 1'
#
loop_
_entity.id
_entity.type
_entity.pdbx_description
1 polymer ?
#
loop_
_entity_poly.entity_id
_entity_poly.type
_entity_poly.pdbx_seq_one_letter_code
_entity_poly.pdbx_strand_id
1 'polypeptide(L)'
;MHKTTFFTATILGFNLLTAQFCIAGSVLDFGATGDGKMNDTKAFEKAIQSGDKNIRIPAGTYKIGPTTLVIPAGVQITGDGNATRLVPAAGTVTLLKLSDDCSLRDLCIEGDKVKKGRSDDPGLIHIEKADEVDIENVKFTNTDRVCIRTHYANDINIRNCDFRNIGMAIH
;
A
#
# COMPACT_ATOMS: atom_id res chain seq x y z
N MET A 1 45.98 -22.34 47.44
CA MET A 1 46.13 -21.30 46.41
C MET A 1 45.22 -21.62 45.22
N HIS A 2 43.97 -21.15 45.25
CA HIS A 2 43.05 -21.23 44.11
C HIS A 2 43.34 -20.03 43.18
N LYS A 3 43.72 -20.29 41.92
CA LYS A 3 43.81 -19.26 40.89
C LYS A 3 42.42 -19.10 40.27
N THR A 4 41.75 -18.01 40.64
CA THR A 4 40.48 -17.59 40.02
C THR A 4 40.82 -16.85 38.73
N THR A 5 40.60 -17.49 37.58
CA THR A 5 40.71 -16.84 36.27
C THR A 5 39.41 -16.06 36.01
N PHE A 6 39.49 -14.74 36.00
CA PHE A 6 38.39 -13.88 35.56
C PHE A 6 38.44 -13.75 34.04
N PHE A 7 37.46 -14.32 33.34
CA PHE A 7 37.15 -13.90 31.96
C PHE A 7 36.08 -12.82 32.04
N THR A 8 36.44 -11.59 31.67
CA THR A 8 35.48 -10.53 31.39
C THR A 8 34.75 -10.91 30.10
N ALA A 9 33.52 -11.41 30.22
CA ALA A 9 32.61 -11.49 29.09
C ALA A 9 32.12 -10.07 28.78
N THR A 10 32.78 -9.40 27.84
CA THR A 10 32.17 -8.25 27.17
C THR A 10 30.98 -8.79 26.40
N ILE A 11 29.77 -8.59 26.93
CA ILE A 11 28.54 -8.75 26.15
C ILE A 11 28.63 -7.68 25.05
N LEU A 12 29.15 -8.05 23.88
CA LEU A 12 28.98 -7.26 22.68
C LEU A 12 27.48 -7.12 22.47
N GLY A 13 27.06 -5.86 22.31
CA GLY A 13 25.67 -5.44 22.28
C GLY A 13 24.78 -6.44 21.55
N PHE A 14 23.84 -6.99 22.30
CA PHE A 14 22.64 -7.56 21.72
C PHE A 14 21.90 -6.39 21.08
N ASN A 15 22.23 -6.08 19.82
CA ASN A 15 21.35 -5.28 18.99
C ASN A 15 20.04 -6.06 18.95
N LEU A 16 19.03 -5.53 19.66
CA LEU A 16 17.66 -5.95 19.48
C LEU A 16 17.28 -5.50 18.06
N LEU A 17 17.76 -6.21 17.04
CA LEU A 17 17.19 -6.14 15.71
C LEU A 17 15.78 -6.65 15.93
N THR A 18 14.84 -5.71 15.99
CA THR A 18 13.41 -5.98 16.09
C THR A 18 13.12 -7.16 15.18
N ALA A 19 12.72 -8.29 15.77
CA ALA A 19 12.17 -9.38 14.99
C ALA A 19 10.99 -8.76 14.24
N GLN A 20 11.19 -8.48 12.96
CA GLN A 20 10.11 -8.13 12.06
C GLN A 20 9.20 -9.34 12.15
N PHE A 21 8.04 -9.20 12.76
CA PHE A 21 7.04 -10.25 12.75
C PHE A 21 6.85 -10.59 11.27
N CYS A 22 7.20 -11.82 10.86
CA CYS A 22 6.81 -12.33 9.55
C CYS A 22 5.29 -12.36 9.57
N ILE A 23 4.70 -11.31 9.03
CA ILE A 23 3.29 -11.29 8.72
C ILE A 23 3.20 -12.08 7.42
N ALA A 24 2.90 -13.37 7.54
CA ALA A 24 2.80 -14.26 6.38
C ALA A 24 1.83 -13.68 5.34
N GLY A 25 2.25 -13.67 4.07
CA GLY A 25 1.45 -13.14 2.96
C GLY A 25 1.48 -11.62 2.89
N SER A 26 2.51 -10.99 3.46
CA SER A 26 2.69 -9.53 3.38
C SER A 26 3.69 -9.13 2.31
N VAL A 27 3.57 -7.89 1.82
CA VAL A 27 4.53 -7.28 0.89
C VAL A 27 5.97 -7.28 1.42
N LEU A 28 6.17 -7.41 2.74
CA LEU A 28 7.49 -7.52 3.38
C LEU A 28 8.20 -8.82 3.00
N ASP A 29 7.45 -9.92 2.85
CA ASP A 29 7.99 -11.22 2.41
C ASP A 29 8.57 -11.14 0.98
N PHE A 30 8.14 -10.14 0.20
CA PHE A 30 8.58 -9.87 -1.16
C PHE A 30 9.65 -8.77 -1.26
N GLY A 31 10.13 -8.27 -0.13
CA GLY A 31 11.22 -7.31 -0.02
C GLY A 31 10.79 -5.84 0.06
N ALA A 32 9.53 -5.55 0.40
CA ALA A 32 9.11 -4.19 0.71
C ALA A 32 9.75 -3.74 2.03
N THR A 33 10.17 -2.49 2.08
CA THR A 33 10.83 -1.90 3.25
C THR A 33 9.86 -1.12 4.13
N GLY A 34 8.87 -0.43 3.55
CA GLY A 34 7.92 0.38 4.31
C GLY A 34 8.55 1.60 4.98
N ASP A 35 9.73 2.05 4.53
CA ASP A 35 10.51 3.13 5.14
C ASP A 35 10.21 4.54 4.56
N GLY A 36 9.39 4.60 3.51
CA GLY A 36 9.01 5.81 2.77
C GLY A 36 10.12 6.39 1.88
N LYS A 37 11.30 5.78 1.85
CA LYS A 37 12.47 6.22 1.09
C LYS A 37 12.70 5.33 -0.12
N MET A 38 12.81 4.03 0.11
CA MET A 38 12.98 3.05 -0.95
C MET A 38 11.70 2.92 -1.75
N ASN A 39 11.84 2.70 -3.06
CA ASN A 39 10.69 2.44 -3.91
C ASN A 39 10.33 0.96 -3.81
N ASP A 40 9.19 0.67 -3.18
CA ASP A 40 8.72 -0.69 -2.87
C ASP A 40 7.91 -1.32 -4.03
N THR A 41 7.78 -0.65 -5.18
CA THR A 41 6.96 -1.10 -6.32
C THR A 41 7.27 -2.54 -6.73
N LYS A 42 8.54 -2.91 -6.84
CA LYS A 42 8.94 -4.27 -7.24
C LYS A 42 8.53 -5.34 -6.24
N ALA A 43 8.48 -5.02 -4.95
CA ALA A 43 8.03 -5.96 -3.93
C ALA A 43 6.52 -6.18 -4.04
N PHE A 44 5.75 -5.11 -4.29
CA PHE A 44 4.32 -5.21 -4.54
C PHE A 44 4.02 -5.97 -5.84
N GLU A 45 4.75 -5.73 -6.92
CA GLU A 45 4.63 -6.49 -8.17
C GLU A 45 4.84 -7.99 -7.93
N LYS A 46 5.87 -8.36 -7.14
CA LYS A 46 6.13 -9.75 -6.77
C LYS A 46 5.01 -10.34 -5.91
N ALA A 47 4.49 -9.58 -4.95
CA ALA A 47 3.37 -10.02 -4.11
C ALA A 47 2.11 -10.28 -4.95
N ILE A 48 1.84 -9.44 -5.95
CA ILE A 48 0.74 -9.64 -6.89
C ILE A 48 0.98 -10.87 -7.78
N GLN A 49 2.23 -11.06 -8.23
CA GLN A 49 2.62 -12.17 -9.10
C GLN A 49 2.72 -13.52 -8.37
N SER A 50 2.71 -13.55 -7.04
CA SER A 50 2.69 -14.82 -6.29
C SER A 50 1.40 -15.62 -6.53
N GLY A 51 0.33 -14.93 -6.92
CA GLY A 51 -1.01 -15.51 -7.07
C GLY A 51 -1.81 -15.54 -5.77
N ASP A 52 -1.28 -15.00 -4.67
CA ASP A 52 -1.99 -14.89 -3.41
C ASP A 52 -3.22 -13.98 -3.56
N LYS A 53 -4.36 -14.46 -3.05
CA LYS A 53 -5.63 -13.70 -3.08
C LYS A 53 -5.75 -12.70 -1.93
N ASN A 54 -4.90 -12.80 -0.91
CA ASN A 54 -4.92 -11.91 0.24
C ASN A 54 -3.53 -11.28 0.39
N ILE A 55 -3.40 -10.01 0.03
CA ILE A 55 -2.14 -9.27 0.11
C ILE A 55 -2.21 -8.34 1.32
N ARG A 56 -1.34 -8.58 2.30
CA ARG A 56 -1.23 -7.71 3.47
C ARG A 56 -0.19 -6.62 3.27
N ILE A 57 -0.54 -5.40 3.68
CA ILE A 57 0.37 -4.24 3.69
C ILE A 57 0.49 -3.75 5.14
N PRO A 58 1.46 -4.27 5.92
CA PRO A 58 1.60 -3.93 7.33
C PRO A 58 1.82 -2.43 7.56
N ALA A 59 1.76 -2.01 8.82
CA ALA A 59 2.13 -0.67 9.23
C ALA A 59 3.49 -0.24 8.64
N GLY A 60 3.53 0.91 7.98
CA GLY A 60 4.68 1.41 7.24
C GLY A 60 4.31 2.48 6.23
N THR A 61 5.32 3.14 5.67
CA THR A 61 5.14 4.06 4.54
C THR A 61 5.77 3.46 3.29
N TYR A 62 4.96 3.17 2.28
CA TYR A 62 5.40 2.49 1.07
C TYR A 62 5.36 3.46 -0.09
N LYS A 63 6.52 3.69 -0.70
CA LYS A 63 6.62 4.51 -1.90
C LYS A 63 6.43 3.63 -3.13
N ILE A 64 5.38 3.88 -3.91
CA ILE A 64 4.95 3.00 -5.02
C ILE A 64 4.75 3.80 -6.30
N GLY A 65 5.11 3.23 -7.45
CA GLY A 65 5.03 3.86 -8.76
C GLY A 65 6.41 4.16 -9.37
N PRO A 66 6.48 4.76 -10.57
CA PRO A 66 5.35 5.34 -11.31
C PRO A 66 4.50 4.32 -12.08
N THR A 67 4.95 3.06 -12.18
CA THR A 67 4.20 1.99 -12.80
C THR A 67 2.91 1.71 -12.03
N THR A 68 1.78 1.62 -12.74
CA THR A 68 0.49 1.20 -12.17
C THR A 68 0.58 -0.25 -11.72
N LEU A 69 0.18 -0.53 -10.47
CA LEU A 69 -0.02 -1.90 -10.02
C LEU A 69 -1.41 -2.37 -10.43
N VAL A 70 -1.46 -3.38 -11.31
CA VAL A 70 -2.72 -4.01 -11.72
C VAL A 70 -3.04 -5.13 -10.74
N ILE A 71 -4.16 -5.01 -10.06
CA ILE A 71 -4.63 -5.96 -9.05
C ILE A 71 -5.55 -6.97 -9.75
N PRO A 72 -5.17 -8.26 -9.83
CA PRO A 72 -5.96 -9.29 -10.51
C PRO A 72 -7.30 -9.54 -9.81
N ALA A 73 -8.24 -10.12 -10.53
CA ALA A 73 -9.56 -10.43 -9.99
C ALA A 73 -9.53 -11.33 -8.74
N GLY A 74 -10.43 -11.06 -7.80
CA GLY A 74 -10.56 -11.79 -6.53
C GLY A 74 -9.49 -11.42 -5.48
N VAL A 75 -8.63 -10.43 -5.74
CA VAL A 75 -7.55 -10.06 -4.81
C VAL A 75 -8.04 -9.05 -3.78
N GLN A 76 -7.79 -9.37 -2.52
CA GLN A 76 -8.13 -8.59 -1.34
C GLN A 76 -6.84 -7.97 -0.78
N ILE A 77 -6.80 -6.64 -0.73
CA ILE A 77 -5.68 -5.86 -0.19
C ILE A 77 -6.10 -5.26 1.15
N THR A 78 -5.33 -5.54 2.19
CA THR A 78 -5.63 -5.05 3.55
C THR A 78 -4.40 -4.45 4.20
N GLY A 79 -4.55 -3.22 4.70
CA GLY A 79 -3.55 -2.56 5.54
C GLY A 79 -3.84 -2.66 7.04
N ASP A 80 -3.06 -1.95 7.84
CA ASP A 80 -3.21 -1.83 9.30
C ASP A 80 -3.80 -0.45 9.68
N GLY A 81 -4.77 0.02 8.89
CA GLY A 81 -5.45 1.31 9.06
C GLY A 81 -4.55 2.51 8.71
N ASN A 82 -4.65 3.59 9.49
CA ASN A 82 -3.83 4.79 9.27
C ASN A 82 -2.31 4.56 9.40
N ALA A 83 -1.90 3.43 9.98
CA ALA A 83 -0.49 3.07 10.10
C ALA A 83 0.11 2.59 8.75
N THR A 84 -0.72 2.17 7.81
CA THR A 84 -0.32 1.81 6.44
C THR A 84 -0.52 3.02 5.52
N ARG A 85 0.58 3.52 4.96
CA ARG A 85 0.57 4.70 4.06
C ARG A 85 1.17 4.35 2.72
N LEU A 86 0.37 4.43 1.66
CA LEU A 86 0.84 4.37 0.28
C LEU A 86 1.10 5.79 -0.23
N VAL A 87 2.34 6.05 -0.65
CA VAL A 87 2.77 7.33 -1.21
C VAL A 87 3.12 7.10 -2.66
N PRO A 88 2.34 7.61 -3.62
CA PRO A 88 2.69 7.47 -5.02
C PRO A 88 4.03 8.16 -5.31
N ALA A 89 4.90 7.53 -6.11
CA ALA A 89 6.13 8.12 -6.58
C ALA A 89 5.82 9.28 -7.54
N ALA A 90 6.78 10.19 -7.72
CA ALA A 90 6.64 11.28 -8.68
C ALA A 90 6.35 10.73 -10.09
N GLY A 91 5.34 11.31 -10.76
CA GLY A 91 4.91 10.88 -12.09
C GLY A 91 3.86 9.76 -12.09
N THR A 92 3.47 9.22 -10.93
CA THR A 92 2.37 8.27 -10.83
C THR A 92 1.05 8.95 -11.21
N VAL A 93 0.32 8.34 -12.14
CA VAL A 93 -1.03 8.76 -12.55
C VAL A 93 -2.07 7.90 -11.85
N THR A 94 -1.95 6.59 -12.02
CA THR A 94 -2.74 5.57 -11.32
C THR A 94 -1.81 4.75 -10.45
N LEU A 95 -2.18 4.63 -9.18
CA LEU A 95 -1.45 3.81 -8.22
C LEU A 95 -1.87 2.35 -8.35
N LEU A 96 -3.18 2.09 -8.19
CA LEU A 96 -3.76 0.75 -8.28
C LEU A 96 -4.86 0.74 -9.35
N LYS A 97 -4.85 -0.28 -10.21
CA LYS A 97 -5.99 -0.64 -11.06
C LYS A 97 -6.65 -1.88 -10.47
N LEU A 98 -7.91 -1.79 -10.06
CA LEU A 98 -8.66 -2.91 -9.47
C LEU A 98 -9.51 -3.59 -10.55
N SER A 99 -9.50 -4.93 -10.57
CA SER A 99 -10.34 -5.79 -11.42
C SER A 99 -11.56 -6.29 -10.65
N ASP A 100 -12.33 -7.21 -11.25
CA ASP A 100 -13.52 -7.82 -10.64
C ASP A 100 -13.23 -8.42 -9.25
N ASP A 101 -14.22 -8.37 -8.36
CA ASP A 101 -14.16 -9.04 -7.04
C ASP A 101 -12.91 -8.63 -6.21
N CYS A 102 -12.46 -7.39 -6.37
CA CYS A 102 -11.32 -6.86 -5.62
C CYS A 102 -11.78 -6.09 -4.40
N SER A 103 -10.96 -6.06 -3.34
CA SER A 103 -11.12 -5.05 -2.30
C SER A 103 -9.84 -4.38 -1.87
N LEU A 104 -9.99 -3.12 -1.43
CA LEU A 104 -8.95 -2.30 -0.87
C LEU A 104 -9.42 -1.78 0.49
N ARG A 105 -8.74 -2.20 1.57
CA ARG A 105 -9.19 -1.92 2.93
C ARG A 105 -8.09 -1.41 3.86
N ASP A 106 -8.51 -0.62 4.84
CA ASP A 106 -7.73 -0.29 6.03
C ASP A 106 -6.37 0.36 5.72
N LEU A 107 -6.32 1.41 4.92
CA LEU A 107 -5.07 2.11 4.62
C LEU A 107 -5.25 3.58 4.23
N CYS A 108 -4.13 4.30 4.19
CA CYS A 108 -4.07 5.68 3.71
C CYS A 108 -3.31 5.77 2.39
N ILE A 109 -3.82 6.59 1.45
CA ILE A 109 -3.14 7.01 0.22
C ILE A 109 -2.86 8.51 0.33
N GLU A 110 -1.58 8.87 0.29
CA GLU A 110 -1.12 10.25 0.43
C GLU A 110 -0.49 10.75 -0.87
N GLY A 111 -1.17 11.68 -1.52
CA GLY A 111 -0.83 12.13 -2.87
C GLY A 111 0.14 13.31 -2.98
N ASP A 112 0.86 13.69 -1.92
CA ASP A 112 1.79 14.83 -1.88
C ASP A 112 2.78 14.90 -3.06
N LYS A 113 3.08 13.75 -3.67
CA LYS A 113 4.07 13.59 -4.73
C LYS A 113 3.47 13.39 -6.13
N VAL A 114 2.13 13.39 -6.26
CA VAL A 114 1.49 13.32 -7.58
C VAL A 114 1.28 14.71 -8.19
N LYS A 115 1.38 14.78 -9.52
CA LYS A 115 1.02 16.00 -10.24
C LYS A 115 -0.49 16.20 -10.20
N LYS A 116 -0.90 17.46 -10.21
CA LYS A 116 -2.30 17.87 -10.40
C LYS A 116 -2.92 17.07 -11.55
N GLY A 117 -4.14 16.58 -11.31
CA GLY A 117 -4.94 15.87 -12.31
C GLY A 117 -6.02 16.75 -12.91
N ARG A 118 -6.63 16.20 -13.95
CA ARG A 118 -7.87 16.66 -14.57
C ARG A 118 -9.00 15.71 -14.20
N SER A 119 -10.26 16.14 -14.34
CA SER A 119 -11.43 15.32 -14.03
C SER A 119 -11.62 14.13 -14.96
N ASP A 120 -10.97 14.12 -16.12
CA ASP A 120 -10.94 12.99 -17.06
C ASP A 120 -9.79 12.00 -16.80
N ASP A 121 -8.93 12.26 -15.80
CA ASP A 121 -7.84 11.36 -15.47
C ASP A 121 -8.33 10.05 -14.82
N PRO A 122 -7.59 8.94 -14.98
CA PRO A 122 -7.97 7.61 -14.47
C PRO A 122 -7.95 7.48 -12.94
N GLY A 123 -7.53 8.53 -12.22
CA GLY A 123 -7.44 8.55 -10.76
C GLY A 123 -6.33 7.69 -10.16
N LEU A 124 -6.08 7.88 -8.86
CA LEU A 124 -5.11 7.09 -8.09
C LEU A 124 -5.57 5.63 -7.96
N ILE A 125 -6.86 5.42 -7.75
CA ILE A 125 -7.52 4.12 -7.86
C ILE A 125 -8.37 4.14 -9.11
N HIS A 126 -8.06 3.25 -10.05
CA HIS A 126 -8.82 3.11 -11.29
C HIS A 126 -9.57 1.78 -11.29
N ILE A 127 -10.90 1.84 -11.34
CA ILE A 127 -11.79 0.70 -11.52
C ILE A 127 -12.39 0.83 -12.91
N GLU A 128 -11.98 -0.03 -13.84
CA GLU A 128 -12.38 0.06 -15.24
C GLU A 128 -12.87 -1.28 -15.74
N LYS A 129 -14.12 -1.33 -16.25
CA LYS A 129 -14.77 -2.55 -16.75
C LYS A 129 -14.66 -3.69 -15.74
N ALA A 130 -15.12 -3.40 -14.53
CA ALA A 130 -15.04 -4.32 -13.40
C ALA A 130 -16.35 -4.35 -12.62
N ASP A 131 -16.66 -5.50 -12.05
CA ASP A 131 -17.83 -5.73 -11.22
C ASP A 131 -17.43 -6.12 -9.77
N GLU A 132 -18.28 -5.80 -8.80
CA GLU A 132 -18.14 -6.26 -7.40
C GLU A 132 -16.82 -5.79 -6.74
N VAL A 133 -16.61 -4.46 -6.68
CA VAL A 133 -15.39 -3.88 -6.05
C VAL A 133 -15.71 -3.12 -4.78
N ASP A 134 -15.01 -3.47 -3.70
CA ASP A 134 -15.14 -2.87 -2.38
C ASP A 134 -13.94 -1.98 -2.04
N ILE A 135 -14.20 -0.71 -1.70
CA ILE A 135 -13.22 0.18 -1.07
C ILE A 135 -13.74 0.56 0.31
N GLU A 136 -13.08 0.10 1.37
CA GLU A 136 -13.54 0.25 2.74
C GLU A 136 -12.46 0.81 3.67
N ASN A 137 -12.82 1.82 4.49
CA ASN A 137 -11.90 2.36 5.49
C ASN A 137 -10.57 2.84 4.87
N VAL A 138 -10.67 3.46 3.70
CA VAL A 138 -9.53 4.03 2.98
C VAL A 138 -9.54 5.54 3.12
N LYS A 139 -8.39 6.10 3.49
CA LYS A 139 -8.20 7.55 3.58
C LYS A 139 -7.40 8.06 2.39
N PHE A 140 -7.89 9.08 1.72
CA PHE A 140 -7.18 9.83 0.69
C PHE A 140 -6.81 11.20 1.23
N THR A 141 -5.53 11.56 1.13
CA THR A 141 -5.00 12.84 1.63
C THR A 141 -4.16 13.56 0.59
N ASN A 142 -4.27 14.88 0.59
CA ASN A 142 -3.37 15.82 -0.10
C ASN A 142 -3.11 15.44 -1.57
N THR A 143 -4.17 15.37 -2.36
CA THR A 143 -4.04 15.11 -3.80
C THR A 143 -4.95 16.01 -4.61
N ASP A 144 -4.40 16.66 -5.63
CA ASP A 144 -5.17 17.48 -6.58
C ASP A 144 -5.51 16.68 -7.86
N ARG A 145 -5.63 15.35 -7.72
CA ARG A 145 -6.00 14.40 -8.77
C ARG A 145 -7.22 13.61 -8.29
N VAL A 146 -7.96 13.01 -9.23
CA VAL A 146 -9.06 12.10 -8.92
C VAL A 146 -8.57 10.99 -7.98
N CYS A 147 -9.22 10.81 -6.84
CA CYS A 147 -8.83 9.76 -5.89
C CYS A 147 -9.28 8.40 -6.41
N ILE A 148 -10.56 8.27 -6.75
CA ILE A 148 -11.17 7.03 -7.25
C ILE A 148 -11.90 7.34 -8.56
N ARG A 149 -11.62 6.57 -9.60
CA ARG A 149 -12.33 6.62 -10.89
C ARG A 149 -13.07 5.31 -11.10
N THR A 150 -14.37 5.38 -11.35
CA THR A 150 -15.18 4.22 -11.74
C THR A 150 -15.64 4.39 -13.19
N HIS A 151 -15.17 3.52 -14.08
CA HIS A 151 -15.44 3.64 -15.52
C HIS A 151 -15.98 2.32 -16.08
N TYR A 152 -17.23 2.34 -16.55
CA TYR A 152 -17.93 1.12 -17.00
C TYR A 152 -17.92 -0.01 -15.95
N ALA A 153 -18.10 0.34 -14.68
CA ALA A 153 -18.00 -0.60 -13.57
C ALA A 153 -19.37 -0.74 -12.87
N ASN A 154 -19.73 -1.94 -12.43
CA ASN A 154 -21.00 -2.20 -11.74
C ASN A 154 -20.74 -2.70 -10.31
N ASP A 155 -21.73 -2.52 -9.43
CA ASP A 155 -21.70 -3.02 -8.05
C ASP A 155 -20.45 -2.59 -7.26
N ILE A 156 -20.24 -1.27 -7.21
CA ILE A 156 -19.10 -0.64 -6.55
C ILE A 156 -19.50 -0.08 -5.19
N ASN A 157 -18.89 -0.59 -4.12
CA ASN A 157 -19.13 -0.11 -2.77
C ASN A 157 -17.94 0.70 -2.28
N ILE A 158 -18.15 1.99 -2.02
CA ILE A 158 -17.15 2.87 -1.39
C ILE A 158 -17.71 3.32 -0.05
N ARG A 159 -17.12 2.84 1.05
CA ARG A 159 -17.70 2.96 2.38
C ARG A 159 -16.66 3.28 3.44
N ASN A 160 -17.06 4.08 4.44
CA ASN A 160 -16.18 4.53 5.52
C ASN A 160 -14.87 5.18 5.04
N CYS A 161 -14.89 5.82 3.87
CA CYS A 161 -13.72 6.45 3.28
C CYS A 161 -13.64 7.94 3.64
N ASP A 162 -12.43 8.41 3.93
CA ASP A 162 -12.13 9.80 4.25
C ASP A 162 -11.42 10.47 3.07
N PHE A 163 -11.89 11.63 2.62
CA PHE A 163 -11.20 12.42 1.59
C PHE A 163 -10.82 13.79 2.16
N ARG A 164 -9.51 14.05 2.32
CA ARG A 164 -9.00 15.23 3.03
C ARG A 164 -8.01 16.01 2.17
N ASN A 165 -8.23 17.32 2.01
CA ASN A 165 -7.40 18.19 1.18
C ASN A 165 -7.24 17.65 -0.25
N ILE A 166 -8.38 17.33 -0.87
CA ILE A 166 -8.42 16.74 -2.20
C ILE A 166 -9.02 17.70 -3.21
N GLY A 167 -8.52 17.66 -4.45
CA GLY A 167 -9.12 18.38 -5.58
C GLY A 167 -10.36 17.69 -6.10
N MET A 168 -10.31 16.36 -6.26
CA MET A 168 -11.38 15.55 -6.87
C MET A 168 -11.49 14.20 -6.14
N ALA A 169 -12.66 13.90 -5.58
CA ALA A 169 -12.87 12.69 -4.78
C ALA A 169 -13.11 11.47 -5.68
N ILE A 170 -14.32 11.36 -6.21
CA ILE A 170 -14.81 10.21 -6.98
C ILE A 170 -15.36 10.77 -8.29
N HIS A 171 -14.96 10.16 -9.41
CA HIS A 171 -15.39 10.53 -10.77
C HIS A 171 -15.76 9.29 -11.60
#